data_AF-A0A914PZX8-F1
#
_entry.id   AF-A0A914PZX8-F1
#
_cell.length_a   1.000
_cell.length_b   1.000
_cell.length_c   1.000
_cell.angle_alpha   90.00
_cell.angle_beta   90.00
_cell.angle_gamma   90.00
#
_symmetry.space_group_name_H-M   'P 1'
#
loop_
_entity.id
_entity.type
_entity.pdbx_description
1 polymer ?
#
loop_
_entity_poly.entity_id
_entity_poly.type
_entity_poly.pdbx_seq_one_letter_code
_entity_poly.pdbx_strand_id
1 'polypeptide(L)'
;MIGGESPIDSKWVCWHNFTYMKFAAKYNAKLLQLEHRFFGKSHPFKISNDLADMSLESLKFLTSQQALEDLANFIRVYNKNANLTNPKWVIFGGSYPGALCAWFRAKYPDLSVGGISSSAALWPKVDFYGII
;
A
#
# COMPACT_ATOMS: atom_id res chain seq x y z
N MET A 1 -0.85 3.97 5.59
CA MET A 1 0.47 3.33 5.35
C MET A 1 0.29 2.23 4.32
N ILE A 2 1.03 2.28 3.22
CA ILE A 2 1.01 1.24 2.18
C ILE A 2 1.99 0.16 2.61
N GLY A 3 1.52 -1.09 2.69
CA GLY A 3 2.36 -2.27 2.93
C GLY A 3 3.22 -2.59 1.72
N GLY A 4 4.40 -3.14 1.97
CA GLY A 4 5.36 -3.54 0.94
C GLY A 4 5.52 -5.05 0.86
N GLU A 5 6.74 -5.46 0.61
CA GLU A 5 7.16 -6.83 0.31
C GLU A 5 7.36 -7.68 1.56
N SER A 6 6.48 -7.53 2.55
CA SER A 6 6.51 -8.29 3.80
C SER A 6 5.14 -8.36 4.45
N PRO A 7 4.91 -9.32 5.37
CA PRO A 7 3.77 -9.25 6.27
C PRO A 7 3.71 -7.88 6.96
N ILE A 8 2.51 -7.35 7.17
CA ILE A 8 2.37 -6.10 7.92
C ILE A 8 2.72 -6.32 9.39
N ASP A 9 3.28 -5.26 9.98
CA ASP A 9 3.67 -5.21 11.38
C ASP A 9 2.99 -4.00 12.00
N SER A 10 2.28 -4.22 13.11
CA SER A 10 1.52 -3.17 13.80
C SER A 10 2.42 -2.01 14.24
N LYS A 11 3.73 -2.20 14.40
CA LYS A 11 4.67 -1.12 14.71
C LYS A 11 4.52 0.07 13.76
N TRP A 12 4.23 -0.20 12.48
CA TRP A 12 4.09 0.84 11.45
C TRP A 12 2.88 1.75 11.66
N VAL A 13 1.91 1.39 12.51
CA VAL A 13 0.74 2.22 12.85
C VAL A 13 0.50 2.35 14.35
N CYS A 14 1.40 1.83 15.19
CA CYS A 14 1.29 1.93 16.65
C CYS A 14 2.49 2.62 17.29
N TRP A 15 3.65 2.70 16.63
CA TRP A 15 4.84 3.30 17.23
C TRP A 15 4.88 4.82 17.06
N HIS A 16 4.57 5.55 18.14
CA HIS A 16 4.42 7.01 18.20
C HIS A 16 5.59 7.85 17.63
N ASN A 17 6.79 7.27 17.49
CA ASN A 17 7.96 8.00 17.00
C ASN A 17 7.91 8.27 15.49
N PHE A 18 7.12 7.53 14.72
CA PHE A 18 6.97 7.81 13.29
C PHE A 18 6.29 9.16 13.03
N THR A 19 6.77 9.89 12.03
CA THR A 19 6.29 11.24 11.69
C THR A 19 4.78 11.28 11.43
N TYR A 20 4.25 10.29 10.70
CA TYR A 20 2.82 10.22 10.41
C TYR A 20 1.96 9.87 11.63
N MET A 21 2.51 9.23 12.67
CA MET A 21 1.83 9.03 13.96
C MET A 21 1.64 10.36 14.68
N LYS A 22 2.68 11.21 14.68
CA LYS A 22 2.62 12.55 15.24
C LYS A 22 1.61 13.43 14.49
N PHE A 23 1.56 13.32 13.17
CA PHE A 23 0.55 14.02 12.36
C PHE A 23 -0.86 13.51 12.65
N ALA A 24 -1.05 12.20 12.74
CA ALA A 24 -2.35 11.63 13.06
C ALA A 24 -2.86 12.13 14.42
N ALA A 25 -2.00 12.16 15.44
CA ALA A 25 -2.34 12.73 16.75
C ALA A 25 -2.68 14.23 16.65
N LYS A 26 -1.87 15.03 15.93
CA LYS A 26 -2.09 16.47 15.76
C LYS A 26 -3.40 16.80 15.04
N TYR A 27 -3.75 16.04 14.01
CA TYR A 27 -4.90 16.30 13.16
C TYR A 27 -6.13 15.44 13.49
N ASN A 28 -6.08 14.70 14.60
CA ASN A 28 -7.11 13.74 14.99
C ASN A 28 -7.49 12.78 13.83
N ALA A 29 -6.48 12.30 13.10
CA ALA A 29 -6.66 11.45 11.94
C ALA A 29 -6.60 9.97 12.33
N LYS A 30 -7.39 9.15 11.63
CA LYS A 30 -7.31 7.70 11.75
C LYS A 30 -6.13 7.17 10.92
N LEU A 31 -5.36 6.25 11.50
CA LEU A 31 -4.29 5.54 10.78
C LEU A 31 -4.72 4.15 10.39
N LEU A 32 -4.44 3.82 9.13
CA LEU A 32 -4.72 2.53 8.53
C LEU A 32 -3.46 2.03 7.84
N GLN A 33 -3.23 0.72 7.93
CA GLN A 33 -2.21 0.02 7.17
C GLN A 33 -2.90 -1.01 6.29
N LEU A 34 -2.54 -1.02 5.01
CA LEU A 34 -3.04 -2.02 4.06
C LEU A 34 -1.90 -2.98 3.73
N GLU A 35 -2.11 -4.27 3.97
CA GLU A 35 -1.16 -5.31 3.59
C GLU A 35 -1.18 -5.53 2.07
N HIS A 36 -0.01 -5.73 1.49
CA HIS A 36 0.14 -5.93 0.06
C HIS A 36 -0.32 -7.34 -0.34
N ARG A 37 -0.97 -7.48 -1.50
CA ARG A 37 -1.31 -8.80 -2.04
C ARG A 37 -0.09 -9.72 -2.12
N PHE A 38 -0.29 -11.00 -1.85
CA PHE A 38 0.71 -12.08 -1.76
C PHE A 38 1.71 -11.97 -0.61
N PHE A 39 1.54 -11.03 0.33
CA PHE A 39 2.38 -10.94 1.54
C PHE A 39 1.53 -11.12 2.79
N GLY A 40 2.17 -11.68 3.84
CA GLY A 40 1.54 -11.93 5.13
C GLY A 40 0.29 -12.81 5.03
N LYS A 41 -0.86 -12.26 5.40
CA LYS A 41 -2.15 -12.99 5.36
C LYS A 41 -2.95 -12.68 4.10
N SER A 42 -2.50 -11.74 3.28
CA SER A 42 -3.22 -11.20 2.13
C SER A 42 -2.95 -11.98 0.85
N HIS A 43 -3.46 -13.21 0.77
CA HIS A 43 -3.32 -14.07 -0.41
C HIS A 43 -4.64 -14.17 -1.19
N PRO A 44 -4.70 -13.69 -2.45
CA PRO A 44 -5.91 -13.76 -3.27
C PRO A 44 -6.30 -15.19 -3.66
N PHE A 45 -5.31 -16.08 -3.78
CA PHE A 45 -5.47 -17.47 -4.17
C PHE A 45 -4.93 -18.39 -3.07
N LYS A 46 -5.65 -19.47 -2.80
CA LYS A 46 -5.36 -20.41 -1.72
C LYS A 46 -5.58 -21.83 -2.20
N ILE A 47 -4.67 -22.72 -1.85
CA ILE A 47 -4.81 -24.17 -2.03
C ILE A 47 -5.70 -24.75 -0.92
N SER A 48 -5.57 -24.21 0.29
CA SER A 48 -6.41 -24.53 1.46
C SER A 48 -6.51 -23.31 2.38
N ASN A 49 -7.28 -23.40 3.46
CA ASN A 49 -7.48 -22.28 4.39
C ASN A 49 -6.17 -21.64 4.88
N ASP A 50 -5.16 -22.49 5.12
CA ASP A 50 -3.87 -22.11 5.69
C ASP A 50 -2.72 -22.12 4.68
N LEU A 51 -2.97 -22.52 3.43
CA LEU A 51 -1.95 -22.63 2.39
C LEU A 51 -2.27 -21.71 1.20
N ALA A 52 -1.42 -20.70 1.02
CA ALA A 52 -1.47 -19.82 -0.14
C ALA A 52 -1.07 -20.55 -1.43
N ASP A 53 -1.73 -20.22 -2.53
CA ASP A 53 -1.29 -20.66 -3.85
C ASP A 53 -0.23 -19.69 -4.40
N MET A 54 1.00 -20.19 -4.50
CA MET A 54 2.17 -19.47 -5.01
C MET A 54 2.67 -20.07 -6.34
N SER A 55 1.79 -20.76 -7.08
CA SER A 55 2.03 -21.21 -8.45
C SER A 55 2.28 -20.03 -9.40
N LEU A 56 2.90 -20.28 -10.56
CA LEU A 56 3.12 -19.23 -11.58
C LEU A 56 1.80 -18.65 -12.09
N GLU A 57 0.77 -19.50 -12.19
CA GLU A 57 -0.59 -19.15 -12.58
C GLU A 57 -1.23 -18.14 -11.62
N SER A 58 -0.96 -18.26 -10.33
CA SER A 58 -1.40 -17.31 -9.30
C SER A 58 -0.50 -16.08 -9.22
N LEU A 59 0.82 -16.26 -9.29
CA LEU A 59 1.80 -15.17 -9.21
C LEU A 59 1.73 -14.18 -10.37
N LYS A 60 1.11 -14.53 -11.50
CA LYS A 60 0.82 -13.55 -12.58
C LYS A 60 0.00 -12.34 -12.11
N PHE A 61 -0.71 -12.46 -10.98
CA PHE A 61 -1.48 -11.37 -10.37
C PHE A 61 -0.70 -10.57 -9.32
N LEU A 62 0.54 -10.96 -8.99
CA LEU A 62 1.47 -10.20 -8.16
C LEU A 62 2.12 -9.11 -9.02
N THR A 63 1.38 -8.04 -9.28
CA THR A 63 1.87 -6.89 -10.04
C THR A 63 1.61 -5.59 -9.29
N SER A 64 2.45 -4.57 -9.53
CA SER A 64 2.27 -3.25 -8.93
C SER A 64 0.95 -2.62 -9.37
N GLN A 65 0.57 -2.77 -10.64
CA GLN A 65 -0.69 -2.26 -11.20
C GLN A 65 -1.90 -2.78 -10.41
N GLN A 66 -1.87 -4.06 -10.07
CA GLN A 66 -2.90 -4.72 -9.30
C GLN A 66 -2.90 -4.31 -7.82
N ALA A 67 -1.74 -4.13 -7.21
CA ALA A 67 -1.64 -3.58 -5.85
C ALA A 67 -2.17 -2.14 -5.76
N LEU A 68 -2.00 -1.34 -6.82
CA LEU A 68 -2.60 -0.01 -6.92
C LEU A 68 -4.14 -0.07 -7.02
N GLU A 69 -4.70 -1.07 -7.73
CA GLU A 69 -6.15 -1.30 -7.73
C GLU A 69 -6.66 -1.71 -6.35
N ASP A 70 -5.92 -2.54 -5.61
CA ASP A 70 -6.29 -2.93 -4.23
C ASP A 70 -6.38 -1.71 -3.32
N LEU A 71 -5.40 -0.81 -3.39
CA LEU A 71 -5.41 0.45 -2.65
C LEU A 71 -6.64 1.30 -3.00
N ALA A 72 -6.95 1.41 -4.30
CA ALA A 72 -8.07 2.23 -4.77
C ALA A 72 -9.40 1.64 -4.31
N ASN A 73 -9.56 0.31 -4.45
CA ASN A 73 -10.73 -0.41 -4.00
C ASN A 73 -10.88 -0.33 -2.47
N PHE A 74 -9.80 -0.50 -1.72
CA PHE A 74 -9.81 -0.38 -0.26
C PHE A 74 -10.32 0.99 0.19
N ILE A 75 -9.80 2.09 -0.37
CA ILE A 75 -10.26 3.45 -0.02
C ILE A 75 -11.75 3.61 -0.30
N ARG A 76 -12.23 3.19 -1.47
CA ARG A 76 -13.66 3.30 -1.84
C ARG A 76 -14.56 2.48 -0.92
N VAL A 77 -14.21 1.22 -0.68
CA VAL A 77 -14.97 0.32 0.19
C VAL A 77 -14.93 0.79 1.65
N TYR A 78 -13.78 1.25 2.14
CA TYR A 78 -13.65 1.79 3.48
C TYR A 78 -14.53 3.03 3.67
N ASN A 79 -14.47 3.98 2.74
CA ASN A 79 -15.29 5.20 2.80
C ASN A 79 -16.79 4.86 2.81
N LYS A 80 -17.21 3.91 1.95
CA LYS A 80 -18.60 3.43 1.92
C LYS A 80 -19.01 2.80 3.24
N ASN A 81 -18.22 1.84 3.75
CA ASN A 81 -18.56 1.09 4.96
C ASN A 81 -18.51 1.95 6.23
N ALA A 82 -17.65 2.97 6.26
CA ALA A 82 -17.55 3.91 7.36
C ALA A 82 -18.46 5.15 7.20
N ASN A 83 -19.32 5.19 6.17
CA ASN A 83 -20.21 6.32 5.85
C ASN A 83 -19.49 7.68 5.81
N LEU A 84 -18.28 7.71 5.23
CA LEU A 84 -17.47 8.92 5.13
C LEU A 84 -17.84 9.73 3.88
N THR A 85 -18.26 10.98 4.08
CA THR A 85 -18.54 11.92 2.99
C THR A 85 -17.31 12.82 2.77
N ASN A 86 -16.74 12.77 1.56
CA ASN A 86 -15.57 13.56 1.15
C ASN A 86 -14.36 13.51 2.13
N PRO A 87 -13.88 12.32 2.55
CA PRO A 87 -12.75 12.22 3.46
C PRO A 87 -11.43 12.61 2.79
N LYS A 88 -10.52 13.22 3.57
CA LYS A 88 -9.17 13.55 3.12
C LYS A 88 -8.20 12.40 3.42
N TRP A 89 -7.79 11.69 2.38
CA TRP A 89 -6.80 10.62 2.47
C TRP A 89 -5.38 11.14 2.19
N VAL A 90 -4.45 10.89 3.12
CA VAL A 90 -3.01 11.08 2.91
C VAL A 90 -2.34 9.72 2.97
N ILE A 91 -1.58 9.39 1.92
CA ILE A 91 -0.92 8.08 1.79
C ILE A 91 0.57 8.18 2.12
N PHE A 92 1.15 7.09 2.60
CA PHE A 92 2.54 7.01 3.03
C PHE A 92 3.13 5.68 2.59
N GLY A 93 4.37 5.70 2.11
CA GLY A 93 5.15 4.50 1.82
C GLY A 93 6.65 4.79 1.76
N GLY A 94 7.46 3.76 2.03
CA GLY A 94 8.93 3.82 1.97
C GLY A 94 9.50 2.74 1.05
N SER A 95 10.63 2.93 0.39
CA SER A 95 11.19 1.93 -0.55
C SER A 95 10.17 1.61 -1.68
N TYR A 96 9.89 0.34 -1.97
CA TYR A 96 8.84 -0.07 -2.92
C TYR A 96 7.44 0.47 -2.58
N PRO A 97 6.92 0.40 -1.34
CA PRO A 97 5.66 1.09 -1.04
C PRO A 97 5.75 2.62 -1.22
N GLY A 98 6.94 3.21 -1.18
CA GLY A 98 7.17 4.58 -1.60
C GLY A 98 6.91 4.77 -3.10
N ALA A 99 7.36 3.84 -3.94
CA ALA A 99 7.05 3.86 -5.37
C ALA A 99 5.55 3.68 -5.61
N LEU A 100 4.91 2.71 -4.95
CA LEU A 100 3.45 2.56 -4.96
C LEU A 100 2.72 3.83 -4.53
N CYS A 101 3.21 4.54 -3.50
CA CYS A 101 2.62 5.79 -3.05
C CYS A 101 2.59 6.85 -4.16
N ALA A 102 3.71 7.04 -4.86
CA ALA A 102 3.79 8.01 -5.95
C ALA A 102 2.94 7.60 -7.15
N TRP A 103 3.03 6.33 -7.57
CA TRP A 103 2.25 5.81 -8.69
C TRP A 103 0.75 5.81 -8.40
N PHE A 104 0.34 5.56 -7.15
CA PHE A 104 -1.06 5.65 -6.73
C PHE A 104 -1.59 7.08 -6.90
N ARG A 105 -0.85 8.09 -6.42
CA ARG A 105 -1.29 9.48 -6.55
C ARG A 105 -1.33 9.95 -8.01
N ALA A 106 -0.44 9.43 -8.86
CA ALA A 106 -0.46 9.70 -10.29
C ALA A 106 -1.66 9.05 -10.99
N LYS A 107 -1.98 7.79 -10.65
CA LYS A 107 -3.07 7.02 -11.29
C LYS A 107 -4.47 7.35 -10.76
N TYR A 108 -4.60 7.65 -9.47
CA TYR A 108 -5.88 7.97 -8.81
C TYR A 108 -5.79 9.31 -8.06
N PRO A 109 -5.68 10.43 -8.79
CA PRO A 109 -5.51 11.74 -8.19
C PRO A 109 -6.66 12.13 -7.23
N ASP A 110 -7.87 11.61 -7.47
CA ASP A 110 -9.07 11.94 -6.71
C ASP A 110 -9.21 11.15 -5.40
N LEU A 111 -8.45 10.05 -5.23
CA LEU A 111 -8.56 9.18 -4.05
C LEU A 111 -7.64 9.58 -2.91
N SER A 112 -6.71 10.53 -3.12
CA SER A 112 -5.84 11.04 -2.07
C SER A 112 -5.48 12.50 -2.29
N VAL A 113 -5.49 13.29 -1.22
CA VAL A 113 -5.12 14.72 -1.28
C VAL A 113 -3.62 14.92 -1.37
N GLY A 114 -2.83 13.89 -1.06
CA GLY A 114 -1.37 13.90 -1.15
C GLY A 114 -0.76 12.59 -0.67
N GLY A 115 0.54 12.44 -0.89
CA GLY A 115 1.29 11.26 -0.48
C GLY A 115 2.74 11.56 -0.14
N ILE A 116 3.29 10.83 0.83
CA ILE A 116 4.70 10.89 1.20
C ILE A 116 5.37 9.61 0.69
N SER A 117 6.17 9.79 -0.37
CA SER A 117 6.94 8.75 -1.04
C SER A 117 8.40 8.82 -0.57
N SER A 118 8.76 8.01 0.41
CA SER A 118 10.09 8.04 1.03
C SER A 118 11.05 7.05 0.38
N SER A 119 12.24 7.48 -0.04
CA SER A 119 13.30 6.61 -0.60
C SER A 119 12.79 5.68 -1.71
N ALA A 120 11.93 6.20 -2.57
CA ALA A 120 11.16 5.40 -3.52
C ALA A 120 11.94 5.05 -4.78
N ALA A 121 11.90 3.78 -5.17
CA ALA A 121 12.42 3.30 -6.45
C ALA A 121 11.42 3.61 -7.60
N LEU A 122 11.27 4.88 -7.95
CA LEU A 122 10.26 5.35 -8.92
C LEU A 122 10.51 4.91 -10.36
N TRP A 123 11.75 4.58 -10.69
CA TRP A 123 12.20 4.30 -12.05
C TRP A 123 12.68 2.85 -12.17
N PRO A 124 11.77 1.87 -12.11
CA PRO A 124 12.14 0.47 -12.30
C PRO A 124 12.62 0.29 -13.74
N LYS A 125 13.79 -0.33 -13.89
CA LYS A 125 14.28 -0.76 -15.21
C LYS A 125 13.90 -2.23 -15.38
N VAL A 126 13.32 -2.56 -16.53
CA VAL A 126 13.02 -3.97 -16.88
C VAL A 126 14.31 -4.77 -16.88
N ASP A 127 15.32 -4.22 -17.55
CA ASP A 127 16.68 -4.73 -17.48
C ASP A 127 17.59 -3.68 -16.85
N PHE A 128 18.26 -4.05 -15.77
CA PHE A 128 19.23 -3.20 -15.09
C PHE A 128 20.66 -3.63 -15.45
N TYR A 129 21.27 -2.93 -16.40
CA TYR A 129 22.65 -3.21 -16.86
C TYR A 129 23.72 -2.36 -16.15
N GLY A 130 23.42 -1.83 -14.96
CA GLY A 130 24.28 -0.83 -14.31
C GLY A 130 25.53 -1.40 -13.63
N ILE A 131 26.62 -1.57 -14.39
CA ILE A 131 27.93 -0.92 -14.18
C ILE A 131 28.48 -0.68 -15.60
N ILE A 132 28.59 0.59 -16.02
CA ILE A 132 29.36 1.03 -17.20
C ILE A 132 30.33 2.09 -16.70
#